data_AF-G5NEV5-F1
#
_entry.id   AF-G5NEV5-F1
#
_cell.length_a   1.000
_cell.length_b   1.000
_cell.length_c   1.000
_cell.angle_alpha   90.00
_cell.angle_beta   90.00
_cell.angle_gamma   90.00
#
_symmetry.space_group_name_H-M   'P 1'
#
loop_
_entity.id
_entity.type
_entity.pdbx_description
1 polymer ?
#
loop_
_entity_poly.entity_id
_entity_poly.type
_entity_poly.pdbx_seq_one_letter_code
_entity_poly.pdbx_strand_id
1 'polypeptide(L)' 'ESAGDYASGTNHVLPTYGYTATCSSLGLADFQKRMTVQELSKAGFSALASTIETLAAAERLTAHKNAVTLRVNALKEQA' A
#
# COMPACT_ATOMS: atom_id res chain seq x y z
N GLU A 1 23.41 -8.74 -27.29
CA GLU A 1 22.15 -9.03 -27.98
C GLU A 1 21.91 -10.53 -28.05
N SER A 2 22.50 -11.28 -28.99
CA SER A 2 22.18 -12.71 -29.19
C SER A 2 22.31 -13.61 -27.95
N ALA A 3 23.33 -13.42 -27.11
CA ALA A 3 23.43 -14.18 -25.86
C ALA A 3 22.25 -13.88 -24.89
N GLY A 4 21.80 -12.62 -24.85
CA GLY A 4 20.64 -12.13 -24.10
C GLY A 4 19.33 -12.70 -24.63
N ASP A 5 19.23 -12.80 -25.96
CA ASP A 5 18.03 -13.30 -26.65
C ASP A 5 17.81 -14.80 -26.47
N TYR A 6 18.87 -15.55 -26.14
CA TYR A 6 18.81 -17.00 -26.15
C TYR A 6 19.14 -17.69 -24.82
N ALA A 7 20.23 -17.33 -24.13
CA ALA A 7 20.79 -18.23 -23.11
C ALA A 7 21.45 -17.57 -21.89
N SER A 8 21.58 -16.25 -21.83
CA SER A 8 22.25 -15.60 -20.69
C SER A 8 21.41 -15.59 -19.41
N GLY A 9 20.07 -15.73 -19.52
CA GLY A 9 19.13 -15.70 -18.40
C GLY A 9 18.28 -14.43 -18.28
N THR A 10 18.57 -13.38 -19.07
CA THR A 10 17.69 -12.20 -19.19
C THR A 10 16.43 -12.53 -19.99
N ASN A 11 15.35 -11.76 -19.79
CA ASN A 11 14.18 -11.86 -20.64
C ASN A 11 14.29 -10.87 -21.81
N HIS A 12 14.18 -11.36 -23.05
CA HIS A 12 14.27 -10.54 -24.25
C HIS A 12 12.94 -9.88 -24.66
N VAL A 13 11.86 -10.10 -23.91
CA VAL A 13 10.61 -9.35 -24.07
C VAL A 13 10.77 -8.01 -23.38
N LEU A 14 11.06 -6.98 -24.18
CA LEU A 14 11.45 -5.65 -23.71
C LEU A 14 10.48 -4.56 -24.20
N PRO A 15 10.28 -3.49 -23.44
CA PRO A 15 9.55 -2.31 -23.91
C PRO A 15 10.34 -1.60 -25.02
N THR A 16 9.64 -1.12 -26.03
CA THR A 16 10.22 -0.43 -27.20
C THR A 16 9.48 0.87 -27.48
N TYR A 17 9.80 1.58 -28.57
CA TYR A 17 9.08 2.77 -29.05
C TYR A 17 8.88 3.87 -27.98
N GLY A 18 9.89 4.07 -27.11
CA GLY A 18 9.90 5.08 -26.05
C GLY A 18 9.30 4.65 -24.71
N TYR A 19 8.66 3.47 -24.62
CA TYR A 19 8.06 2.98 -23.37
C TYR A 19 9.08 2.66 -22.27
N THR A 20 10.36 2.59 -22.58
CA THR A 20 11.44 2.47 -21.59
C THR A 20 11.49 3.61 -20.58
N ALA A 21 10.79 4.73 -20.82
CA ALA A 21 10.69 5.83 -19.86
C ALA A 21 9.94 5.44 -18.57
N THR A 22 9.00 4.48 -18.64
CA THR A 22 8.18 4.07 -17.48
C THR A 22 7.94 2.57 -17.38
N CYS A 23 8.18 1.79 -18.44
CA CYS A 23 8.01 0.34 -18.46
C CYS A 23 9.34 -0.39 -18.22
N SER A 24 9.27 -1.57 -17.60
CA SER A 24 10.41 -2.46 -17.36
C SER A 24 10.43 -3.61 -18.37
N SER A 25 11.56 -4.34 -18.44
CA SER A 25 11.63 -5.67 -19.08
C SER A 25 10.61 -6.61 -18.45
N LEU A 26 10.03 -7.52 -19.24
CA LEU A 26 9.15 -8.56 -18.73
C LEU A 26 9.92 -9.46 -17.75
N GLY A 27 9.39 -9.64 -16.54
CA GLY A 27 9.95 -10.49 -15.52
C GLY A 27 8.87 -11.06 -14.61
N LEU A 28 9.29 -11.68 -13.50
CA LEU A 28 8.36 -12.30 -12.57
C LEU A 28 7.37 -11.28 -11.96
N ALA A 29 7.78 -10.02 -11.82
CA ALA A 29 6.93 -8.93 -11.32
C ALA A 29 5.65 -8.75 -12.14
N ASP A 30 5.68 -9.02 -13.45
CA ASP A 30 4.53 -8.87 -14.35
C ASP A 30 3.48 -9.98 -14.19
N PHE A 31 3.85 -11.08 -13.52
CA PHE A 31 2.97 -12.22 -13.24
C PHE A 31 2.50 -12.25 -11.78
N GLN A 32 2.79 -11.21 -11.01
CA GLN A 32 2.37 -11.08 -9.62
C GLN A 32 1.85 -9.68 -9.31
N LYS A 33 1.28 -9.53 -8.12
CA LYS A 33 0.82 -8.24 -7.59
C LYS A 33 1.29 -8.09 -6.15
N ARG A 34 1.70 -6.87 -5.79
CA ARG A 34 2.00 -6.52 -4.39
C ARG A 34 0.71 -6.30 -3.61
N MET A 35 0.66 -6.77 -2.37
CA MET A 35 -0.48 -6.60 -1.47
C MET A 35 0.04 -6.12 -0.11
N THR A 36 -0.46 -5.00 0.38
CA THR A 36 -0.10 -4.47 1.71
C THR A 36 -1.03 -5.03 2.78
N VAL A 37 -0.51 -5.18 3.99
CA VAL A 37 -1.24 -5.66 5.18
C VAL A 37 -0.89 -4.75 6.36
N GLN A 38 -1.86 -4.48 7.23
CA GLN A 38 -1.68 -3.67 8.43
C GLN A 38 -2.48 -4.25 9.60
N GLU A 39 -1.88 -4.25 10.79
CA GLU A 39 -2.50 -4.65 12.04
C GLU A 39 -2.05 -3.67 13.13
N LEU A 40 -3.01 -3.13 13.89
CA LEU A 40 -2.72 -2.24 15.01
C LEU A 40 -3.15 -2.91 16.30
N SER A 41 -2.23 -2.99 17.26
CA SER A 41 -2.58 -3.36 18.63
C SER A 41 -3.48 -2.29 19.26
N LYS A 42 -4.17 -2.62 20.35
CA LYS A 42 -4.99 -1.65 21.10
C LYS A 42 -4.19 -0.39 21.46
N ALA A 43 -2.96 -0.57 21.95
CA ALA A 43 -2.07 0.55 22.29
C ALA A 43 -1.61 1.35 21.06
N GLY A 44 -1.23 0.67 19.97
CA GLY A 44 -0.81 1.32 18.72
C GLY A 44 -1.94 2.12 18.08
N PHE A 45 -3.16 1.57 18.07
CA PHE A 45 -4.35 2.28 17.61
C PHE A 45 -4.63 3.52 18.47
N SER A 46 -4.65 3.39 19.80
CA SER A 46 -4.90 4.51 20.70
C SER A 46 -3.87 5.64 20.55
N ALA A 47 -2.60 5.31 20.30
CA ALA A 47 -1.55 6.29 20.06
C ALA A 47 -1.75 7.08 18.75
N LEU A 48 -2.34 6.45 17.72
CA LEU A 48 -2.57 7.08 16.41
C LEU A 48 -3.97 7.68 16.25
N ALA A 49 -4.93 7.32 17.11
CA ALA A 49 -6.34 7.67 16.98
C ALA A 49 -6.58 9.18 16.83
N SER A 50 -5.96 10.00 17.69
CA SER A 50 -6.12 11.45 17.62
C SER A 50 -5.64 12.03 16.27
N THR A 51 -4.55 11.53 15.72
CA THR A 51 -4.03 11.96 14.41
C THR A 51 -5.05 11.67 13.31
N ILE A 52 -5.64 10.47 13.30
CA ILE A 52 -6.62 10.06 12.29
C ILE A 52 -7.88 10.92 12.41
N GLU A 53 -8.38 11.17 13.62
CA GLU A 53 -9.56 12.00 13.83
C GLU A 53 -9.34 13.46 13.40
N THR A 54 -8.17 14.03 13.66
CA THR A 54 -7.82 15.40 13.21
C THR A 54 -7.80 15.50 11.69
N LEU A 55 -7.17 14.54 11.00
CA LEU A 55 -7.13 14.52 9.53
C LEU A 55 -8.53 14.33 8.93
N ALA A 56 -9.30 13.36 9.43
CA ALA A 56 -10.65 13.10 8.94
C ALA A 56 -11.60 14.30 9.17
N ALA A 57 -11.43 15.03 10.26
CA ALA A 57 -12.19 16.25 10.52
C ALA A 57 -11.82 17.38 9.54
N ALA A 58 -10.52 17.57 9.27
CA ALA A 58 -10.04 18.56 8.30
C ALA A 58 -10.59 18.30 6.88
N GLU A 59 -10.71 17.02 6.50
CA GLU A 59 -11.29 16.57 5.22
C GLU A 59 -12.83 16.52 5.21
N ARG A 60 -13.49 16.84 6.33
CA ARG A 60 -14.96 16.76 6.52
C ARG A 60 -15.53 15.36 6.29
N LEU A 61 -14.74 14.31 6.52
CA LEU A 61 -15.14 12.90 6.40
C LEU A 61 -15.62 12.36 7.75
N THR A 62 -16.82 12.78 8.17
CA THR A 62 -17.39 12.43 9.48
C THR A 62 -17.45 10.93 9.74
N ALA A 63 -17.77 10.10 8.73
CA ALA A 63 -17.81 8.65 8.88
C ALA A 63 -16.43 8.04 9.19
N HIS A 64 -15.36 8.58 8.59
CA HIS A 64 -13.99 8.12 8.87
C HIS A 64 -13.58 8.47 10.30
N LYS A 65 -13.90 9.69 10.76
CA LYS A 65 -13.69 10.10 12.15
C LYS A 65 -14.47 9.20 13.12
N ASN A 66 -15.77 9.00 12.88
CA ASN A 66 -16.64 8.23 13.76
C ASN A 66 -16.18 6.77 13.90
N ALA A 67 -15.63 6.16 12.85
CA ALA A 67 -15.07 4.81 12.92
C ALA A 67 -13.94 4.70 13.95
N VAL A 68 -13.13 5.75 14.12
CA VAL A 68 -12.08 5.84 15.15
C VAL A 68 -12.71 6.08 16.52
N THR A 69 -13.58 7.08 16.64
CA THR A 69 -14.23 7.47 17.90
C THR A 69 -14.97 6.30 18.56
N LEU A 70 -15.69 5.47 17.78
CA LEU A 70 -16.38 4.28 18.29
C LEU A 70 -15.41 3.29 18.96
N ARG A 71 -14.25 3.06 18.35
CA ARG A 71 -13.23 2.14 18.88
C ARG A 71 -12.53 2.72 20.11
N VAL A 72 -12.26 4.02 20.12
CA VAL A 72 -11.70 4.71 21.29
C VAL A 72 -12.66 4.60 22.47
N ASN A 73 -13.96 4.81 22.27
CA ASN A 73 -14.97 4.68 23.32
C ASN A 73 -15.05 3.24 23.84
N ALA A 74 -15.10 2.25 22.94
CA ALA A 74 -15.12 0.84 23.35
C ALA A 74 -13.87 0.43 24.16
N LEU A 75 -12.69 0.99 23.86
CA LEU A 75 -11.48 0.76 24.66
C LEU A 75 -11.53 1.41 26.04
N LYS A 76 -12.16 2.59 26.16
CA LYS A 76 -12.38 3.26 27.45
C LYS A 76 -13.38 2.52 28.34
N GLU A 77 -14.41 1.90 27.75
CA GLU A 77 -15.41 1.12 28.47
C GLU A 77 -14.89 -0.25 28.96
N GLN A 78 -13.85 -0.78 28.32
CA GLN A 78 -13.21 -2.04 28.69
C GLN A 78 -12.11 -1.89 29.76
N ALA A 79 -11.69 -0.66 30.05
CA ALA A 79 -10.68 -0.32 31.04
C ALA A 79 -11.31 -0.03 32.40
#